data_AF-A0A8T7D2E5-F1
#
_entry.id   AF-A0A8T7D2E5-F1
#
_cell.length_a   1.000
_cell.length_b   1.000
_cell.length_c   1.000
_cell.angle_alpha   90.00
_cell.angle_beta   90.00
_cell.angle_gamma   90.00
#
_symmetry.space_group_name_H-M   'P 1'
#
loop_
_entity.id
_entity.type
_entity.pdbx_description
1 polymer ?
#
loop_
_entity_poly.entity_id
_entity_poly.type
_entity_poly.pdbx_seq_one_letter_code
_entity_poly.pdbx_strand_id
1 'polypeptide(L)' 'QQGDEVVLWGEGLPADEVAQSVGTIAYELFCHVTARVPFVEV' A
#
# COMPACT_ATOMS: atom_id res chain seq x y z
N GLN A 1 -5.00 13.27 13.10
CA GLN A 1 -4.14 13.73 14.21
C GLN A 1 -2.80 13.02 14.11
N GLN A 2 -1.75 13.53 14.77
CA GLN A 2 -0.45 12.86 14.73
C GLN A 2 -0.55 11.51 15.44
N GLY A 3 -0.08 10.45 14.78
CA GLY A 3 -0.15 9.08 15.32
C GLY A 3 -1.42 8.31 14.92
N ASP A 4 -2.34 8.93 14.18
CA ASP A 4 -3.50 8.22 13.66
C ASP A 4 -3.08 7.16 12.64
N GLU A 5 -3.78 6.03 12.65
CA GLU A 5 -3.61 4.97 11.67
C GLU A 5 -4.12 5.41 10.29
N VAL A 6 -3.40 4.99 9.25
CA VAL A 6 -3.74 5.27 7.87
C VAL A 6 -3.53 4.05 7.00
N VAL A 7 -4.40 3.89 6.00
CA VAL A 7 -4.31 2.85 4.98
C VAL A 7 -3.71 3.46 3.72
N LEU A 8 -2.57 2.94 3.27
CA LEU A 8 -1.95 3.35 1.99
C LEU A 8 -2.61 2.67 0.78
N TRP A 9 -3.00 1.40 0.95
CA TRP A 9 -3.90 0.61 0.09
C TRP A 9 -4.34 -0.62 0.89
N GLY A 10 -5.54 -1.15 0.61
CA GLY A 10 -6.12 -2.28 1.33
C GLY A 10 -7.63 -2.13 1.49
N GLU A 11 -8.13 -2.40 2.69
CA GLU A 11 -9.55 -2.32 3.00
C GLU A 11 -10.10 -0.91 2.69
N GLY A 12 -11.12 -0.85 1.83
CA GLY A 12 -11.74 0.41 1.41
C GLY A 12 -10.92 1.25 0.41
N LEU A 13 -9.68 0.86 0.07
CA LEU A 13 -8.82 1.56 -0.90
C LEU A 13 -8.04 0.56 -1.78
N PRO A 14 -8.59 0.16 -2.94
CA PRO A 14 -7.95 -0.84 -3.80
C PRO A 14 -6.57 -0.41 -4.31
N ALA A 15 -5.60 -1.34 -4.32
CA ALA A 15 -4.24 -1.06 -4.80
C ALA A 15 -4.18 -0.63 -6.28
N ASP A 16 -5.13 -1.10 -7.12
CA ASP A 16 -5.22 -0.68 -8.52
C ASP A 16 -5.53 0.82 -8.68
N GLU A 17 -6.41 1.36 -7.83
CA GLU A 17 -6.76 2.79 -7.83
C GLU A 17 -5.56 3.65 -7.44
N VAL A 18 -4.81 3.20 -6.44
CA VAL A 18 -3.56 3.85 -6.02
C VAL A 18 -2.51 3.79 -7.13
N ALA A 19 -2.34 2.63 -7.76
CA ALA A 19 -1.38 2.44 -8.84
C ALA A 19 -1.67 3.36 -10.05
N GLN A 20 -2.94 3.51 -10.43
CA GLN A 20 -3.36 4.45 -11.47
C GLN A 20 -2.99 5.91 -11.12
N SER A 21 -3.16 6.28 -9.85
CA SER A 21 -2.85 7.64 -9.37
C SER A 21 -1.36 7.99 -9.45
N VAL A 22 -0.48 6.99 -9.40
CA VAL A 22 0.98 7.15 -9.52
C VAL A 22 1.54 6.71 -10.87
N GLY A 23 0.68 6.31 -11.81
CA GLY A 23 1.07 5.94 -13.18
C GLY A 23 1.77 4.58 -13.30
N THR A 24 1.46 3.62 -12.43
CA THR A 24 1.96 2.24 -12.51
C THR A 24 0.84 1.19 -12.38
N ILE A 25 1.20 -0.08 -12.20
CA ILE A 25 0.32 -1.22 -11.95
C ILE A 25 0.45 -1.70 -10.50
N ALA A 26 -0.59 -2.32 -9.94
CA ALA A 26 -0.60 -2.75 -8.54
C ALA A 26 0.54 -3.72 -8.21
N TYR A 27 0.98 -4.55 -9.17
CA TYR A 27 2.12 -5.45 -8.98
C TYR A 27 3.40 -4.71 -8.56
N GLU A 28 3.66 -3.52 -9.12
CA GLU A 28 4.82 -2.73 -8.73
C GLU A 28 4.70 -2.22 -7.29
N LEU A 29 3.50 -1.89 -6.80
CA LEU A 29 3.30 -1.50 -5.41
C LEU A 29 3.64 -2.65 -4.45
N PHE A 30 3.23 -3.88 -4.78
CA PHE A 30 3.53 -5.05 -3.97
C PHE A 30 5.00 -5.46 -4.01
N CYS A 31 5.61 -5.46 -5.20
CA CYS A 31 6.99 -5.93 -5.36
C CYS A 31 8.05 -4.92 -4.95
N HIS A 32 7.72 -3.63 -4.89
CA HIS A 32 8.64 -2.59 -4.40
C HIS A 32 8.58 -2.37 -2.88
N VAL A 33 7.80 -3.16 -2.12
CA VAL A 33 7.86 -3.11 -0.65
C VAL A 33 9.25 -3.53 -0.19
N THR A 34 9.92 -2.64 0.55
CA THR A 34 11.29 -2.87 1.04
C THR A 34 11.29 -3.45 2.46
N ALA A 35 12.46 -3.94 2.90
CA ALA A 35 12.64 -4.60 4.20
C ALA A 35 12.30 -3.75 5.44
N ARG A 36 12.03 -2.44 5.30
CA ARG A 36 11.61 -1.58 6.41
C ARG A 36 10.18 -1.85 6.88
N VAL A 37 9.34 -2.43 6.01
CA VAL A 37 7.94 -2.72 6.32
C VAL A 37 7.87 -4.11 6.95
N PRO A 38 7.39 -4.25 8.20
CA PRO A 38 7.22 -5.55 8.82
C PRO A 38 6.06 -6.31 8.17
N PHE A 39 6.24 -7.61 7.93
CA PHE A 39 5.19 -8.52 7.49
C PHE A 39 4.60 -9.21 8.71
N VAL A 40 3.28 -9.11 8.87
CA VAL A 40 2.54 -9.71 9.99
C VAL A 40 1.61 -10.77 9.42
N GLU A 41 1.73 -12.00 9.90
CA GLU A 41 0.78 -13.08 9.58
C GLU A 41 -0.44 -12.97 10.50
N VAL A 42 -1.62 -13.30 9.96
CA VAL A 42 -2.90 -13.29 10.68
C VAL A 42 -3.16 -14.65 11.31
#